data_AF-A0A382W1B0-F1
#
_entry.id   AF-A0A382W1B0-F1
#
_cell.length_a   1.000
_cell.length_b   1.000
_cell.length_c   1.000
_cell.angle_alpha   90.00
_cell.angle_beta   90.00
_cell.angle_gamma   90.00
#
_symmetry.space_group_name_H-M   'P 1'
#
loop_
_entity.id
_entity.type
_entity.pdbx_description
1 polymer ?
#
loop_
_entity_poly.entity_id
_entity_poly.type
_entity_poly.pdbx_seq_one_letter_code
_entity_poly.pdbx_strand_id
1 'polypeptide(L)'
;MARGGPYRLVRHPLYFGSFLMGLGLAVSVEDAAWWTFGYVLLFIAFFLPAIHVEELRLQSIFGAEYQDLMVEVPGLVPRLVRQPSPQQKPPETKFSWARVVSNREVRSVVAMVAIVALQAVKILSV
;
A
#
# COMPACT_ATOMS: atom_id res chain seq x y z
N MET A 1 13.16 6.48 -9.96
CA MET A 1 12.25 5.42 -9.48
C MET A 1 12.60 5.04 -8.04
N ALA A 2 11.62 4.83 -7.14
CA ALA A 2 11.89 4.37 -5.79
C ALA A 2 12.05 2.83 -5.77
N ARG A 3 13.21 2.35 -5.32
CA ARG A 3 13.54 0.91 -5.21
C ARG A 3 14.03 0.51 -3.81
N GLY A 4 14.05 1.45 -2.87
CA GLY A 4 14.49 1.22 -1.49
C GLY A 4 13.33 0.85 -0.55
N GLY A 5 13.65 0.21 0.57
CA GLY A 5 12.68 -0.12 1.61
C GLY A 5 11.56 -1.07 1.11
N PRO A 6 10.28 -0.79 1.38
CA PRO A 6 9.16 -1.67 1.04
C PRO A 6 8.93 -1.83 -0.47
N TYR A 7 9.42 -0.90 -1.29
CA TYR A 7 9.39 -1.00 -2.76
C TYR A 7 10.24 -2.16 -3.32
N ARG A 8 11.05 -2.81 -2.48
CA ARG A 8 11.77 -4.04 -2.82
C ARG A 8 10.92 -5.30 -2.70
N LEU A 9 9.82 -5.23 -1.95
CA LEU A 9 8.95 -6.37 -1.68
C LEU A 9 7.79 -6.42 -2.68
N VAL A 10 7.23 -5.25 -2.99
CA VAL A 10 6.12 -5.06 -3.92
C VAL A 10 6.30 -3.72 -4.64
N ARG A 11 5.81 -3.60 -5.88
CA ARG A 11 5.89 -2.34 -6.66
C ARG A 11 4.98 -1.26 -6.09
N HIS A 12 3.87 -1.67 -5.47
CA HIS A 12 2.80 -0.81 -4.98
C HIS A 12 2.59 -0.94 -3.46
N PRO A 13 3.62 -0.71 -2.62
CA PRO A 13 3.55 -0.98 -1.18
C PRO A 13 2.55 -0.08 -0.46
N LEU A 14 2.31 1.12 -0.97
CA LEU A 14 1.31 2.04 -0.42
C LEU A 14 -0.10 1.47 -0.58
N TYR A 15 -0.44 1.01 -1.79
CA TYR A 15 -1.72 0.37 -2.06
C TYR A 15 -1.91 -0.92 -1.26
N PHE A 16 -0.85 -1.72 -1.10
CA PHE A 16 -0.88 -2.91 -0.24
C PHE A 16 -1.10 -2.55 1.24
N GLY A 17 -0.42 -1.52 1.76
CA GLY A 17 -0.65 -1.03 3.11
C GLY A 17 -2.08 -0.50 3.32
N SER A 18 -2.60 0.26 2.37
CA SER A 18 -3.99 0.75 2.38
C SER A 18 -5.00 -0.40 2.36
N PHE A 19 -4.73 -1.46 1.59
CA PHE A 19 -5.54 -2.68 1.60
C PHE A 19 -5.61 -3.31 2.99
N LEU A 20 -4.45 -3.53 3.63
CA LEU A 20 -4.38 -4.14 4.96
C LEU A 20 -5.07 -3.28 6.03
N MET A 21 -4.91 -1.96 5.97
CA MET A 21 -5.56 -1.04 6.89
C MET A 21 -7.09 -1.08 6.75
N GLY A 22 -7.60 -0.97 5.52
CA GLY A 22 -9.05 -1.01 5.29
C GLY A 22 -9.65 -2.39 5.57
N LEU A 23 -8.92 -3.46 5.27
CA LEU A 23 -9.32 -4.82 5.61
C LEU A 23 -9.42 -5.00 7.14
N GLY A 24 -8.43 -4.52 7.90
CA GLY A 24 -8.45 -4.54 9.35
C GLY A 24 -9.67 -3.82 9.94
N LEU A 25 -10.06 -2.68 9.38
CA LEU A 25 -11.28 -1.97 9.78
C LEU A 25 -12.56 -2.73 9.40
N ALA A 26 -12.60 -3.34 8.21
CA ALA A 26 -13.76 -4.06 7.72
C ALA A 26 -14.04 -5.37 8.49
N VAL A 27 -13.00 -6.02 9.03
CA VAL A 27 -13.18 -7.22 9.88
C VAL A 27 -13.53 -6.88 11.32
N SER A 28 -13.32 -5.64 11.76
CA SER A 28 -13.50 -5.21 13.16
C SER A 28 -14.93 -4.75 13.48
N VAL A 29 -15.82 -4.68 12.49
CA VAL A 29 -17.22 -4.27 12.65
C VAL A 29 -18.17 -5.46 12.83
N GLU A 30 -19.32 -5.20 13.44
CA GLU A 30 -20.47 -6.11 13.40
C GLU A 30 -20.85 -6.41 11.93
N ASP A 31 -21.21 -7.65 11.63
CA ASP A 31 -21.39 -8.15 10.25
C ASP A 31 -20.13 -8.10 9.37
N ALA A 32 -18.97 -8.40 9.95
CA ALA A 32 -17.65 -8.40 9.31
C ALA A 32 -17.62 -9.03 7.90
N ALA A 33 -18.37 -10.11 7.66
CA ALA A 33 -18.40 -10.78 6.36
C ALA A 33 -18.93 -9.88 5.23
N TRP A 34 -20.02 -9.15 5.47
CA TRP A 34 -20.64 -8.27 4.47
C TRP A 34 -19.74 -7.07 4.18
N TRP A 35 -19.22 -6.43 5.23
CA TRP A 35 -18.33 -5.28 5.11
C TRP A 35 -17.00 -5.62 4.47
N THR A 36 -16.42 -6.76 4.82
CA THR A 36 -15.19 -7.26 4.20
C THR A 36 -15.40 -7.52 2.71
N PHE A 37 -16.50 -8.18 2.34
CA PHE A 37 -16.82 -8.43 0.94
C PHE A 37 -16.99 -7.13 0.14
N GLY A 38 -17.77 -6.18 0.66
CA GLY A 38 -17.97 -4.87 0.02
C GLY A 38 -16.66 -4.09 -0.11
N TYR A 39 -15.82 -4.10 0.93
CA TYR A 39 -14.50 -3.46 0.90
C TYR A 39 -13.58 -4.06 -0.17
N VAL A 40 -13.50 -5.39 -0.25
CA VAL A 40 -12.69 -6.07 -1.28
C VAL A 40 -13.17 -5.71 -2.68
N LEU A 41 -14.49 -5.66 -2.90
CA LEU A 41 -15.06 -5.26 -4.18
C LEU A 41 -14.69 -3.82 -4.55
N LEU A 42 -14.79 -2.89 -3.61
CA LEU A 42 -14.39 -1.49 -3.81
C LEU A 42 -12.88 -1.38 -4.09
N PHE A 43 -12.05 -2.12 -3.36
CA PHE A 43 -10.62 -2.15 -3.62
C PHE A 43 -10.33 -2.62 -5.05
N ILE A 44 -10.95 -3.72 -5.50
CA ILE A 44 -10.81 -4.21 -6.88
C ILE A 44 -11.27 -3.15 -7.88
N ALA A 45 -12.42 -2.51 -7.64
CA ALA A 45 -13.02 -1.57 -8.58
C ALA A 45 -12.25 -0.24 -8.73
N PHE A 46 -11.62 0.25 -7.66
CA PHE A 46 -10.97 1.57 -7.67
C PHE A 46 -9.44 1.49 -7.67
N PHE A 47 -8.86 0.59 -6.87
CA PHE A 47 -7.42 0.55 -6.68
C PHE A 47 -6.70 -0.20 -7.80
N LEU A 48 -7.27 -1.29 -8.33
CA LEU A 48 -6.63 -1.99 -9.46
C LEU A 48 -6.55 -1.14 -10.73
N PRO A 49 -7.59 -0.39 -11.15
CA PRO A 49 -7.48 0.52 -12.28
C PRO A 49 -6.48 1.66 -12.02
N ALA A 50 -6.47 2.23 -10.81
CA ALA A 50 -5.52 3.26 -10.44
C ALA A 50 -4.07 2.76 -10.54
N ILE A 51 -3.80 1.55 -10.04
CA ILE A 51 -2.50 0.88 -10.17
C ILE A 51 -2.15 0.70 -11.64
N HIS A 52 -3.07 0.23 -12.47
CA HIS A 52 -2.81 0.03 -13.89
C HIS A 52 -2.42 1.34 -14.60
N VAL A 53 -3.15 2.43 -14.32
CA VAL A 53 -2.82 3.77 -14.86
C VAL A 53 -1.45 4.24 -14.37
N GLU A 54 -1.11 3.99 -13.11
CA GLU A 54 0.22 4.30 -12.57
C GLU A 54 1.31 3.47 -13.25
N GLU A 55 1.12 2.17 -13.46
CA GLU A 55 2.09 1.32 -14.18
C GLU A 55 2.32 1.81 -15.61
N LEU A 56 1.26 2.18 -16.35
CA LEU A 56 1.37 2.75 -17.69
C LEU A 56 2.16 4.07 -17.68
N ARG A 57 1.93 4.93 -16.69
CA ARG A 57 2.69 6.17 -16.52
C ARG A 57 4.15 5.92 -16.17
N LEU A 58 4.43 4.93 -15.32
CA LEU A 58 5.80 4.58 -14.96
C LEU A 58 6.55 3.95 -16.14
N GLN A 59 5.87 3.13 -16.95
CA GLN A 59 6.39 2.62 -18.21
C GLN A 59 6.72 3.74 -19.19
N SER A 60 5.88 4.77 -19.31
CA SER A 60 6.16 5.88 -20.23
C SER A 60 7.34 6.76 -19.79
N ILE A 61 7.61 6.85 -18.48
CA ILE A 61 8.72 7.64 -17.93
C ILE A 61 10.04 6.85 -17.92
N PHE A 62 10.02 5.59 -17.52
CA PHE A 62 11.22 4.79 -17.24
C PHE A 62 11.49 3.69 -18.29
N GLY A 63 10.54 3.38 -19.18
CA GLY A 63 10.72 2.47 -20.30
C GLY A 63 11.20 1.08 -19.90
N ALA A 64 12.30 0.61 -20.52
CA ALA A 64 12.88 -0.71 -20.30
C ALA A 64 13.27 -0.97 -18.83
N GLU A 65 13.77 0.05 -18.13
CA GLU A 65 14.15 -0.07 -16.72
C GLU A 65 12.94 -0.44 -15.82
N TYR A 66 11.72 0.00 -16.18
CA TYR A 66 10.51 -0.41 -15.48
C TYR A 66 10.11 -1.84 -15.79
N GLN A 67 10.26 -2.28 -17.05
CA GLN A 67 9.92 -3.63 -17.48
C GLN A 67 10.77 -4.68 -16.77
N ASP A 68 12.08 -4.43 -16.63
CA ASP A 68 12.98 -5.29 -15.85
C ASP A 68 12.51 -5.40 -14.39
N LEU A 69 12.11 -4.28 -13.79
CA LEU A 69 11.57 -4.29 -12.43
C LEU A 69 10.24 -5.07 -12.33
N MET A 70 9.40 -5.04 -13.37
CA MET A 70 8.13 -5.77 -13.35
C MET A 70 8.32 -7.29 -13.29
N VAL A 71 9.42 -7.78 -13.85
CA VAL A 71 9.81 -9.20 -13.80
C VAL A 71 10.31 -9.56 -12.40
N GLU A 72 11.14 -8.71 -11.80
CA GLU A 72 11.79 -8.98 -10.51
C GLU A 72 10.87 -8.79 -9.30
N VAL A 73 10.07 -7.73 -9.27
CA VAL A 73 9.30 -7.32 -8.09
C VAL A 73 7.80 -7.49 -8.38
N PRO A 74 7.04 -8.25 -7.56
CA PRO A 74 5.61 -8.44 -7.77
C PRO A 74 4.81 -7.13 -7.56
N GLY A 75 3.61 -7.05 -8.12
CA GLY A 75 2.77 -5.83 -8.06
C GLY A 75 2.33 -5.45 -6.64
N LEU A 76 1.44 -6.26 -6.04
CA LEU A 76 0.79 -5.97 -4.76
C LEU A 76 1.06 -7.00 -3.65
N VAL A 77 1.20 -8.28 -4.00
CA VAL A 77 1.37 -9.36 -3.02
C VAL A 77 2.85 -9.78 -3.00
N PRO A 78 3.54 -9.70 -1.85
CA PRO A 78 4.93 -10.10 -1.76
C PRO A 78 5.05 -11.61 -2.01
N ARG A 79 6.09 -12.02 -2.73
CA ARG A 79 6.40 -13.45 -2.91
C ARG A 79 6.93 -14.00 -1.57
N LEU A 80 6.38 -15.13 -1.10
CA LEU A 80 6.90 -15.83 0.09
C LEU A 80 8.34 -16.31 -0.12
N VAL A 81 8.69 -16.69 -1.36
CA VAL A 81 10.05 -17.10 -1.73
C VAL A 81 10.74 -15.91 -2.39
N ARG A 82 11.76 -15.39 -1.71
CA ARG A 82 12.57 -14.27 -2.17
C ARG A 82 13.49 -14.73 -3.29
N GLN A 83 13.30 -14.24 -4.50
CA GLN A 83 14.33 -14.36 -5.54
C GLN A 83 15.47 -13.37 -5.21
N PRO A 84 16.73 -13.80 -5.21
CA PRO A 84 17.86 -12.88 -5.10
C PRO A 84 17.88 -12.01 -6.36
N SER A 85 17.41 -10.77 -6.26
CA SER A 85 17.58 -9.78 -7.33
C SER A 85 19.06 -9.38 -7.39
N PRO A 86 19.70 -9.39 -8.59
CA PRO A 86 21.10 -9.02 -8.73
C PRO A 86 21.29 -7.55 -8.34
N GLN A 87 22.20 -7.36 -7.39
CA GLN A 87 22.79 -6.11 -6.92
C GLN A 87 22.47 -4.84 -7.73
N GLN A 88 21.40 -4.13 -7.36
CA GLN A 88 21.38 -2.67 -7.46
C GLN A 88 21.36 -2.11 -6.04
N LYS A 89 22.49 -1.52 -5.62
CA LYS A 89 22.62 -0.84 -4.33
C LYS A 89 21.48 0.19 -4.26
N PRO A 90 20.52 0.06 -3.34
CA PRO A 90 19.41 1.02 -3.28
C PRO A 90 20.01 2.41 -3.12
N PRO A 91 19.51 3.42 -3.84
CA PRO A 91 19.95 4.79 -3.62
C PRO A 91 19.82 5.08 -2.13
N GLU A 92 20.88 5.62 -1.52
CA GLU A 92 20.90 5.93 -0.09
C GLU A 92 19.88 7.04 0.20
N THR A 93 18.64 6.64 0.46
CA THR A 93 17.57 7.55 0.84
C THR A 93 17.49 7.61 2.36
N LYS A 94 17.77 8.79 2.92
CA LYS A 94 17.59 9.05 4.35
C LYS A 94 16.12 9.35 4.62
N PHE A 95 15.57 8.79 5.69
CA PHE A 95 14.23 9.13 6.17
C PHE A 95 14.18 10.61 6.56
N SER A 96 13.12 11.31 6.16
CA SER A 96 12.95 12.74 6.44
C SER A 96 11.56 13.02 6.98
N TRP A 97 11.49 13.37 8.27
CA TRP A 97 10.27 13.79 8.96
C TRP A 97 9.63 15.02 8.31
N ALA A 98 10.43 15.95 7.78
CA ALA A 98 9.92 17.13 7.09
C ALA A 98 9.05 16.76 5.88
N ARG A 99 9.40 15.68 5.16
CA ARG A 99 8.62 15.18 4.02
C ARG A 99 7.29 14.57 4.45
N VAL A 100 7.26 13.85 5.57
CA VAL A 100 6.02 13.26 6.15
C VAL A 100 5.00 14.36 6.46
N VAL A 101 5.45 15.44 7.10
CA VAL A 101 4.57 16.58 7.44
C VAL A 101 4.11 17.32 6.19
N SER A 102 5.03 17.58 5.24
CA SER A 102 4.72 18.28 3.99
C SER A 102 3.72 17.53 3.10
N ASN A 103 3.80 16.20 3.06
CA ASN A 103 2.89 15.34 2.29
C ASN A 103 1.51 15.15 2.96
N ARG A 104 1.23 15.86 4.06
CA ARG A 104 -0.01 15.72 4.86
C ARG A 104 -0.28 14.30 5.37
N GLU A 105 0.74 13.44 5.42
CA GLU A 105 0.60 12.04 5.88
C GLU A 105 0.12 11.98 7.34
N VAL A 106 0.45 13.02 8.14
CA VAL A 106 -0.03 13.18 9.52
C VAL A 106 -1.58 13.19 9.58
N ARG A 107 -2.26 13.79 8.61
CA ARG A 107 -3.73 13.82 8.60
C ARG A 107 -4.32 12.43 8.43
N SER A 108 -3.72 11.62 7.55
CA SER A 108 -4.15 10.24 7.32
C SER A 108 -3.93 9.37 8.57
N VAL A 109 -2.81 9.55 9.26
CA VAL A 109 -2.51 8.84 10.52
C VAL A 109 -3.49 9.23 11.62
N VAL A 110 -3.72 10.54 11.82
CA VAL A 110 -4.68 11.03 12.82
C VAL A 110 -6.09 10.51 12.54
N ALA A 111 -6.54 10.54 11.28
CA ALA A 111 -7.84 10.01 10.90
C ALA A 111 -7.95 8.50 11.18
N MET A 112 -6.91 7.72 10.86
CA MET A 112 -6.86 6.28 11.15
C MET A 112 -6.98 6.00 12.64
N VAL A 113 -6.17 6.66 13.47
CA VAL A 113 -6.19 6.50 14.93
C VAL A 113 -7.54 6.89 15.50
N ALA A 114 -8.14 7.98 15.02
CA ALA A 114 -9.48 8.41 15.45
C ALA A 114 -10.55 7.36 15.12
N ILE A 115 -10.55 6.79 13.90
CA ILE A 115 -11.51 5.76 13.50
C ILE A 115 -11.35 4.50 14.37
N VAL A 116 -10.11 4.04 14.58
CA VAL A 116 -9.84 2.87 15.43
C VAL A 116 -10.27 3.11 16.87
N ALA A 117 -9.97 4.29 17.44
CA ALA A 117 -10.39 4.65 18.79
C ALA A 117 -11.92 4.69 18.92
N LEU A 118 -12.62 5.26 17.94
CA LEU A 118 -14.10 5.28 17.92
C LEU A 118 -14.68 3.87 17.86
N GLN A 119 -14.10 2.97 17.06
CA GLN A 119 -14.53 1.57 17.04
C GLN A 119 -14.27 0.87 18.37
N ALA A 120 -13.09 1.07 18.97
CA ALA A 120 -12.77 0.49 20.27
C ALA A 120 -13.73 0.96 21.38
N VAL A 121 -14.08 2.26 21.41
CA VAL A 121 -15.08 2.78 22.34
C VAL A 121 -16.44 2.14 22.10
N LYS A 122 -16.89 2.04 20.84
CA LYS A 122 -18.16 1.37 20.50
C LYS A 122 -18.17 -0.07 21.05
N ILE A 123 -17.12 -0.85 20.76
CA ILE A 123 -17.01 -2.26 21.18
C ILE A 123 -17.02 -2.39 22.71
N LEU A 124 -16.39 -1.47 23.45
CA LEU A 124 -16.36 -1.49 24.92
C LEU A 124 -17.65 -0.98 25.58
N SER A 125 -18.48 -0.25 24.82
CA SER A 125 -19.75 0.33 25.30
C SER A 125 -20.99 -0.53 24.98
N VAL A 126 -20.82 -1.61 24.22
CA VAL A 126 -21.83 -2.65 23.94
C VAL A 126 -21.66 -3.77 24.95
#